data_AF-G4QHJ7-F1
#
_entry.id   AF-G4QHJ7-F1
#
_cell.length_a   1.000
_cell.length_b   1.000
_cell.length_c   1.000
_cell.angle_alpha   90.00
_cell.angle_beta   90.00
_cell.angle_gamma   90.00
#
_symmetry.space_group_name_H-M   'P 1'
#
loop_
_entity.id
_entity.type
_entity.pdbx_description
1 polymer ?
#
loop_
_entity_poly.entity_id
_entity_poly.type
_entity_poly.pdbx_seq_one_letter_code
_entity_poly.pdbx_strand_id
1 'polypeptide(L)'
;MKNPKKSANAEKQRRFREKQKSLGKKLIRGYVTPAAMENYKEIVEKTGWTDSDVLSNSLRITFAAYKNGQIRLLNQWLKEQDQKKRKLLLKQAAQDKSSDSEEK
;
A
#
# COMPACT_ATOMS: atom_id res chain seq x y z
N MET A 1 -29.46 -38.42 8.96
CA MET A 1 -29.41 -37.36 7.91
C MET A 1 -28.54 -36.21 8.40
N LYS A 2 -27.51 -35.78 7.63
CA LYS A 2 -26.68 -34.61 7.98
C LYS A 2 -27.57 -33.35 7.96
N ASN A 3 -27.62 -32.63 9.07
CA ASN A 3 -28.43 -31.42 9.20
C ASN A 3 -27.94 -30.33 8.21
N PRO A 4 -28.75 -29.90 7.22
CA PRO A 4 -28.33 -28.97 6.17
C PRO A 4 -27.78 -27.64 6.68
N LYS A 5 -28.27 -27.17 7.84
CA LYS A 5 -27.79 -25.93 8.49
C LYS A 5 -26.38 -26.10 9.04
N LYS A 6 -26.01 -27.29 9.52
CA LYS A 6 -24.66 -27.57 10.02
C LYS A 6 -23.63 -27.62 8.89
N SER A 7 -23.98 -28.20 7.73
CA SER A 7 -23.11 -28.21 6.55
C SER A 7 -22.92 -26.80 5.97
N ALA A 8 -23.97 -25.98 5.90
CA ALA A 8 -23.88 -24.60 5.42
C ALA A 8 -22.98 -23.72 6.32
N ASN A 9 -23.07 -23.88 7.65
CA ASN A 9 -22.21 -23.16 8.59
C ASN A 9 -20.74 -23.59 8.49
N ALA A 10 -20.48 -24.90 8.36
CA ALA A 10 -19.14 -25.43 8.19
C ALA A 10 -18.48 -24.91 6.89
N GLU A 11 -19.25 -24.88 5.79
CA GLU A 11 -18.79 -24.35 4.51
C GLU A 11 -18.52 -22.84 4.58
N LYS A 12 -19.39 -22.06 5.26
CA LYS A 12 -19.15 -20.63 5.51
C LYS A 12 -17.85 -20.39 6.29
N GLN A 13 -17.59 -21.17 7.33
CA GLN A 13 -16.36 -21.08 8.12
C GLN A 13 -15.12 -21.50 7.30
N ARG A 14 -15.24 -22.52 6.45
CA ARG A 14 -14.17 -22.93 5.53
C ARG A 14 -13.79 -21.79 4.58
N ARG A 15 -14.78 -21.21 3.88
CA ARG A 15 -14.59 -20.08 2.96
C ARG A 15 -14.02 -18.85 3.67
N PHE A 16 -14.45 -18.57 4.90
CA PHE A 16 -13.89 -17.48 5.69
C PHE A 16 -12.41 -17.72 5.99
N ARG A 17 -12.03 -18.91 6.45
CA ARG A 17 -10.62 -19.26 6.72
C ARG A 17 -9.75 -19.24 5.46
N GLU A 18 -10.25 -19.77 4.34
CA GLU A 18 -9.55 -19.72 3.04
C GLU A 18 -9.37 -18.28 2.55
N LYS A 19 -10.39 -17.43 2.72
CA LYS A 19 -10.30 -15.99 2.41
C LYS A 19 -9.28 -15.28 3.30
N GLN A 20 -9.26 -15.57 4.61
CA GLN A 20 -8.25 -14.99 5.51
C GLN A 20 -6.83 -15.48 5.18
N LYS A 21 -6.68 -16.76 4.82
CA LYS A 21 -5.39 -17.35 4.45
C LYS A 21 -4.85 -16.76 3.14
N SER A 22 -5.72 -16.57 2.14
CA SER A 22 -5.37 -15.97 0.84
C SER A 22 -5.12 -14.46 0.91
N LEU A 23 -5.81 -13.73 1.80
CA LEU A 23 -5.53 -12.32 2.07
C LEU A 23 -4.17 -12.11 2.78
N GLY A 24 -3.58 -13.17 3.33
CA GLY A 24 -2.35 -13.13 4.10
C GLY A 24 -2.48 -12.32 5.39
N LYS A 25 -1.34 -12.08 6.07
CA LYS A 25 -1.26 -11.21 7.25
C LYS A 25 -1.15 -9.73 6.86
N LYS A 26 -1.83 -9.30 5.80
CA LYS A 26 -1.68 -7.95 5.27
C LYS A 26 -2.60 -6.97 6.02
N LEU A 27 -2.04 -6.22 6.97
CA LEU A 27 -2.76 -5.38 7.92
C LEU A 27 -3.01 -3.96 7.40
N ILE A 28 -2.27 -3.51 6.38
CA ILE A 28 -2.13 -2.09 6.04
C ILE A 28 -3.19 -1.57 5.03
N ARG A 29 -4.01 -2.47 4.45
CA ARG A 29 -4.83 -2.23 3.25
C ARG A 29 -5.95 -1.18 3.31
N GLY A 30 -6.27 -0.61 4.49
CA GLY A 30 -7.43 0.29 4.67
C GLY A 30 -7.10 1.75 5.01
N TYR A 31 -5.87 2.02 5.46
CA TYR A 31 -5.44 3.35 5.91
C TYR A 31 -4.42 3.98 4.96
N VAL A 32 -4.11 3.31 3.86
CA VAL A 32 -3.05 3.67 2.95
C VAL A 32 -3.62 3.86 1.55
N THR A 33 -3.33 5.01 0.95
CA THR A 33 -3.76 5.32 -0.41
C THR A 33 -3.12 4.35 -1.41
N PRO A 34 -3.73 4.09 -2.59
CA PRO A 34 -3.13 3.22 -3.60
C PRO A 34 -1.69 3.65 -3.98
N ALA A 35 -1.43 4.95 -4.04
CA ALA A 35 -0.10 5.47 -4.32
C ALA A 35 0.92 5.15 -3.22
N ALA A 36 0.52 5.24 -1.95
CA ALA A 36 1.36 4.88 -0.82
C ALA A 36 1.54 3.35 -0.67
N MET A 37 0.60 2.55 -1.20
CA MET A 37 0.76 1.10 -1.28
C MET A 37 1.91 0.68 -2.20
N GLU A 38 2.24 1.46 -3.24
CA GLU A 38 3.42 1.20 -4.06
C GLU A 38 4.71 1.42 -3.28
N ASN A 39 4.81 2.50 -2.50
CA ASN A 39 5.96 2.74 -1.62
C ASN A 39 6.11 1.61 -0.60
N TYR A 40 4.99 1.15 -0.01
CA TYR A 40 4.98 0.01 0.90
C TYR A 40 5.50 -1.27 0.22
N LYS A 41 5.07 -1.57 -1.01
CA LYS A 41 5.55 -2.75 -1.75
C LYS A 41 7.06 -2.69 -1.95
N GLU A 42 7.57 -1.54 -2.39
CA GLU A 42 9.00 -1.33 -2.60
C GLU A 42 9.80 -1.51 -1.30
N ILE A 43 9.31 -0.97 -0.18
CA ILE A 43 9.95 -1.15 1.13
C ILE A 43 9.99 -2.64 1.49
N VAL A 44 8.87 -3.36 1.39
CA VAL A 44 8.81 -4.78 1.74
C VAL A 44 9.74 -5.60 0.83
N GLU A 45 9.74 -5.32 -0.47
CA GLU A 45 10.61 -6.02 -1.44
C GLU A 45 12.09 -5.83 -1.13
N LYS A 46 12.51 -4.60 -0.83
CA LYS A 46 13.93 -4.29 -0.57
C LYS A 46 14.41 -4.71 0.81
N THR A 47 13.54 -4.74 1.81
CA THR A 47 13.92 -4.95 3.22
C THR A 47 13.55 -6.32 3.77
N GLY A 48 12.59 -7.02 3.15
CA GLY A 48 11.99 -8.23 3.70
C GLY A 48 11.15 -7.99 4.97
N TRP A 49 10.83 -6.74 5.30
CA TRP A 49 10.08 -6.39 6.51
C TRP A 49 8.64 -6.88 6.47
N THR A 50 8.14 -7.31 7.62
CA THR A 50 6.71 -7.60 7.79
C THR A 50 5.91 -6.30 7.89
N ASP A 51 4.58 -6.37 7.73
CA ASP A 51 3.68 -5.23 7.93
C ASP A 51 3.89 -4.53 9.29
N SER A 52 4.13 -5.33 10.34
CA SER A 52 4.37 -4.80 11.68
C SER A 52 5.69 -4.04 11.73
N ASP A 53 6.75 -4.59 11.12
CA ASP A 53 8.06 -3.93 11.08
C ASP A 53 7.98 -2.61 10.32
N VAL A 54 7.32 -2.60 9.15
CA VAL A 54 7.14 -1.38 8.35
C VAL A 54 6.38 -0.33 9.15
N LEU A 55 5.29 -0.69 9.82
CA LEU A 55 4.49 0.26 10.61
C LEU A 55 5.27 0.78 11.83
N SER A 56 5.88 -0.12 12.61
CA SER A 56 6.68 0.24 13.78
C SER A 56 7.87 1.12 13.41
N ASN A 57 8.58 0.80 12.33
CA ASN A 57 9.72 1.60 11.86
C ASN A 57 9.27 2.96 11.32
N SER A 58 8.15 3.03 10.60
CA SER A 58 7.59 4.30 10.13
C SER A 58 7.27 5.26 11.28
N LEU A 59 6.69 4.74 12.37
CA LEU A 59 6.43 5.52 13.59
C LEU A 59 7.72 5.99 14.26
N ARG A 60 8.73 5.11 14.40
CA ARG A 60 10.02 5.44 15.00
C ARG A 60 10.76 6.51 14.23
N ILE A 61 10.78 6.42 12.90
CA ILE A 61 11.41 7.43 12.02
C ILE A 61 10.69 8.77 12.15
N THR A 62 9.36 8.76 12.14
CA THR A 62 8.54 9.98 12.30
C THR A 62 8.81 10.63 13.67
N PHE A 63 8.87 9.83 14.72
CA PHE A 63 9.17 10.31 16.07
C PHE A 63 10.60 10.85 16.19
N ALA A 64 11.60 10.19 15.58
CA ALA A 64 12.97 10.68 15.55
C ALA A 64 13.08 12.03 14.83
N ALA A 65 12.40 12.20 13.68
CA ALA A 65 12.35 13.47 12.97
C ALA A 65 11.71 14.59 13.80
N TYR A 66 10.64 14.27 14.56
CA TYR A 66 10.04 15.19 15.51
C TYR A 66 11.01 15.59 16.63
N LYS A 67 11.65 14.61 17.29
CA LYS A 67 12.60 14.84 18.39
C LYS A 67 13.81 15.67 17.97
N ASN A 68 14.24 15.55 16.71
CA ASN A 68 15.36 16.30 16.16
C ASN A 68 14.95 17.66 15.55
N GLY A 69 13.68 18.07 15.65
CA GLY A 69 13.19 19.33 15.06
C GLY A 69 13.15 19.33 13.53
N GLN A 70 13.34 18.17 12.89
CA GLN A 70 13.44 18.00 11.44
C GLN A 70 12.11 17.61 10.78
N ILE A 71 11.03 17.47 11.55
CA ILE A 71 9.73 17.03 11.02
C ILE A 71 9.21 17.93 9.89
N ARG A 72 9.47 19.24 9.95
CA ARG A 72 9.10 20.19 8.89
C ARG A 72 9.86 19.90 7.59
N LEU A 73 11.16 19.62 7.69
CA LEU A 73 12.01 19.28 6.54
C LEU A 73 11.55 17.98 5.89
N LEU A 74 11.27 16.95 6.71
CA LEU A 74 10.74 15.68 6.22
C LEU A 74 9.40 15.88 5.49
N ASN A 75 8.46 16.62 6.09
CA ASN A 75 7.16 16.89 5.49
C ASN A 75 7.27 17.70 4.19
N GLN A 76 8.19 18.65 4.13
CA GLN A 76 8.45 19.40 2.91
C GLN A 76 8.99 18.51 1.80
N TRP A 77 9.99 17.68 2.12
CA TRP A 77 10.54 16.72 1.16
C TRP A 77 9.47 15.78 0.62
N LEU A 78 8.60 15.24 1.48
CA LEU A 78 7.50 14.37 1.06
C LEU A 78 6.56 15.06 0.05
N LYS A 79 6.17 16.32 0.32
CA LYS A 79 5.33 17.10 -0.61
C LYS A 79 6.01 17.32 -1.95
N GLU A 80 7.31 17.62 -1.96
CA GLU A 80 8.08 17.82 -3.19
C GLU A 80 8.16 16.53 -4.02
N GLN A 81 8.33 15.38 -3.39
CA GLN A 81 8.33 14.09 -4.10
C GLN A 81 6.94 13.75 -4.67
N ASP A 82 5.88 14.00 -3.92
CA ASP A 82 4.51 13.80 -4.40
C ASP A 82 4.22 14.68 -5.63
N GLN A 83 4.68 15.93 -5.60
CA GLN A 83 4.56 16.84 -6.75
C GLN A 83 5.38 16.37 -7.95
N LYS A 84 6.63 15.91 -7.74
CA LYS A 84 7.48 15.37 -8.81
C LYS A 84 6.84 14.14 -9.45
N LYS A 85 6.35 13.20 -8.63
CA LYS A 85 5.66 11.99 -9.09
C LYS A 85 4.41 12.35 -9.92
N ARG A 86 3.61 13.32 -9.46
CA ARG A 86 2.44 13.81 -10.20
C ARG A 86 2.83 14.42 -11.56
N LYS A 87 3.87 15.25 -11.61
CA LYS A 87 4.36 15.85 -12.86
C LYS A 87 4.82 14.79 -13.86
N LEU A 88 5.53 13.76 -13.38
CA LEU A 88 5.97 12.64 -14.22
C LEU A 88 4.80 11.89 -14.84
N LEU A 89 3.78 11.56 -14.04
CA LEU A 89 2.57 10.87 -14.51
C LEU A 89 1.82 11.72 -15.56
N LEU A 90 1.71 13.03 -15.37
CA LEU A 90 1.09 13.93 -16.35
C LEU A 90 1.88 13.99 -17.66
N LYS A 91 3.22 13.98 -17.59
CA LYS A 91 4.08 13.96 -18.77
C LYS A 91 3.92 12.66 -19.55
N GLN A 92 3.92 11.51 -18.87
CA GLN A 92 3.70 10.19 -19.49
C GLN A 92 2.33 10.15 -20.18
N ALA A 93 1.27 10.55 -19.48
CA ALA A 93 -0.08 10.59 -20.06
C ALA A 93 -0.23 11.54 -21.28
N ALA A 94 0.61 12.59 -21.37
CA ALA A 94 0.65 13.44 -22.55
C ALA A 94 1.38 12.78 -23.72
N GLN A 95 2.47 12.06 -23.45
CA GLN A 95 3.25 11.32 -24.46
C GLN A 95 2.44 10.15 -25.05
N ASP A 96 1.75 9.39 -24.21
CA ASP A 96 0.92 8.26 -24.64
C ASP A 96 -0.24 8.72 -25.55
N LYS A 97 -0.78 9.93 -25.31
CA LYS A 97 -1.83 10.52 -26.16
C LYS A 97 -1.30 10.99 -27.51
N SER A 98 -0.06 11.48 -27.57
CA SER A 98 0.55 11.87 -28.85
C SER A 98 0.91 10.66 -29.71
N SER A 99 1.39 9.56 -29.11
CA SER A 99 1.69 8.33 -29.87
C SER A 99 0.43 7.64 -30.41
N ASP A 100 -0.66 7.63 -29.63
CA ASP A 100 -1.95 7.04 -30.05
C ASP A 100 -2.68 7.87 -31.14
N SER A 101 -2.26 9.12 -31.34
CA SER A 101 -2.68 9.97 -32.46
C SER A 101 -1.76 9.89 -33.68
N GLU A 102 -0.55 9.35 -33.55
CA GLU A 102 0.37 9.11 -34.68
C GLU A 102 0.18 7.71 -35.28
N GLU A 103 -0.40 6.75 -34.54
CA GLU A 103 -0.74 5.40 -35.02
C GLU A 103 -2.16 5.26 -35.64
N LYS A 104 -2.94 6.35 -35.74
CA LYS A 104 -4.27 6.38 -36.39
C LYS A 104 -4.26 7.23 -37.66
#